data_AF-R4K089-F1
#
_entry.id   AF-R4K089-F1
#
_cell.length_a   1.000
_cell.length_b   1.000
_cell.length_c   1.000
_cell.angle_alpha   90.00
_cell.angle_beta   90.00
_cell.angle_gamma   90.00
#
_symmetry.space_group_name_H-M   'P 1'
#
loop_
_entity.id
_entity.type
_entity.pdbx_description
1 polymer ?
#
loop_
_entity_poly.entity_id
_entity_poly.type
_entity_poly.pdbx_seq_one_letter_code
_entity_poly.pdbx_strand_id
1 'polypeptide(L)'
;MIKKNNMWIYAVLTIIGAISIYIGGFVISEKLKGVSGLCIGLGAAIFSIGIGNFIGAFIISKVETEEIIRKKNIEVNDERNIRIREKVGAKINRILIYVLSIIVLVLGFMGVNVVIIIMISSVFLLELILAIVLTNYYSKQM
;
A
#
# COMPACT_ATOMS: atom_id res chain seq x y z
N MET A 1 -13.11 4.05 11.57
CA MET A 1 -13.59 5.27 12.24
C MET A 1 -12.51 6.36 12.05
N ILE A 2 -12.56 7.10 10.94
CA ILE A 2 -11.62 8.20 10.70
C ILE A 2 -12.24 9.44 11.32
N LYS A 3 -11.70 9.90 12.46
CA LYS A 3 -12.14 11.14 13.10
C LYS A 3 -11.95 12.29 12.10
N LYS A 4 -13.05 12.98 11.77
CA LYS A 4 -13.12 14.18 10.89
C LYS A 4 -12.01 15.22 11.17
N ASN A 5 -11.50 15.26 12.40
CA ASN A 5 -10.42 16.15 12.84
C ASN A 5 -9.05 15.90 12.17
N ASN A 6 -8.82 14.72 11.58
CA ASN A 6 -7.51 14.37 11.01
C ASN A 6 -7.44 14.59 9.49
N MET A 7 -8.51 15.06 8.85
CA MET A 7 -8.55 15.28 7.40
C MET A 7 -7.45 16.24 6.93
N TRP A 8 -7.21 17.31 7.69
CA TRP A 8 -6.14 18.28 7.42
C TRP A 8 -4.76 17.63 7.45
N ILE A 9 -4.52 16.66 8.34
CA ILE A 9 -3.24 15.93 8.41
C ILE A 9 -3.03 15.13 7.12
N TYR A 10 -4.06 14.45 6.61
CA TYR A 10 -3.95 13.69 5.36
C TYR A 10 -3.80 14.60 4.13
N ALA A 11 -4.45 15.77 4.14
CA ALA A 11 -4.26 16.79 3.09
C ALA A 11 -2.81 17.29 3.08
N VAL A 12 -2.27 17.65 4.24
CA VAL A 12 -0.86 18.07 4.40
C VAL A 12 0.09 16.96 3.96
N LEU A 13 -0.15 15.72 4.36
CA LEU A 13 0.69 14.58 3.96
C LEU A 13 0.69 14.39 2.44
N THR A 14 -0.47 14.53 1.79
CA THR A 14 -0.60 14.47 0.33
C THR A 14 0.21 15.58 -0.34
N ILE A 15 0.11 16.81 0.16
CA ILE A 15 0.82 17.97 -0.38
C ILE A 15 2.34 17.81 -0.20
N ILE A 16 2.80 17.36 0.97
CA ILE A 16 4.22 17.09 1.23
C ILE A 16 4.75 16.02 0.27
N GLY A 17 4.00 14.91 0.09
CA GLY A 17 4.37 13.87 -0.86
C GLY A 17 4.48 14.40 -2.30
N ALA A 18 3.50 15.19 -2.75
CA ALA A 18 3.49 15.80 -4.07
C ALA A 18 4.65 16.79 -4.29
N ILE A 19 4.96 17.62 -3.29
CA ILE A 19 6.09 18.55 -3.33
C ILE A 19 7.41 17.78 -3.40
N SER A 20 7.56 16.71 -2.64
CA SER A 20 8.77 15.87 -2.67
C SER A 20 8.98 15.22 -4.04
N ILE A 21 7.91 14.75 -4.69
CA ILE A 21 7.96 14.22 -6.06
C ILE A 21 8.36 15.33 -7.04
N TYR A 22 7.76 16.52 -6.94
CA TYR A 22 8.06 17.65 -7.82
C TYR A 22 9.51 18.11 -7.71
N ILE A 23 10.00 18.29 -6.47
CA ILE A 23 11.40 18.66 -6.21
C ILE A 23 12.35 17.59 -6.76
N GLY A 24 12.06 16.31 -6.47
CA GLY A 24 12.85 15.19 -6.93
C GLY A 24 12.92 15.09 -8.46
N GLY A 25 11.80 15.31 -9.15
CA GLY A 25 11.72 15.15 -10.61
C GLY A 25 12.19 16.35 -11.43
N PHE A 26 12.00 17.58 -10.94
CA PHE A 26 12.17 18.79 -11.76
C PHE A 26 13.16 19.82 -11.21
N VAL A 27 13.46 19.80 -9.90
CA VAL A 27 14.28 20.85 -9.26
C VAL A 27 15.70 20.36 -8.99
N ILE A 28 15.87 19.10 -8.61
CA ILE A 28 17.20 18.54 -8.30
C ILE A 28 17.96 18.26 -9.59
N SER A 29 19.18 18.82 -9.68
CA SER A 29 20.06 18.71 -10.84
C SER A 29 20.55 17.28 -11.08
N GLU A 30 20.83 16.92 -12.35
CA GLU A 30 21.27 15.58 -12.76
C GLU A 30 22.56 15.08 -12.07
N LYS A 31 23.34 15.96 -11.44
CA LYS A 31 24.53 15.57 -10.67
C LYS A 31 24.17 14.83 -9.37
N LEU A 32 22.93 14.94 -8.87
CA LEU A 32 22.43 14.35 -7.63
C LEU A 32 21.30 13.33 -7.89
N LYS A 33 21.46 12.46 -8.91
CA LYS A 33 20.46 11.44 -9.28
C LYS A 33 20.00 10.55 -8.12
N GLY A 34 20.90 10.20 -7.19
CA GLY A 34 20.53 9.40 -6.01
C GLY A 34 19.55 10.11 -5.08
N VAL A 35 19.76 11.40 -4.82
CA VAL A 35 18.88 12.21 -3.95
C VAL A 35 17.56 12.49 -4.65
N SER A 36 17.59 12.81 -5.95
CA SER A 36 16.40 12.95 -6.79
C SER A 36 15.52 11.69 -6.75
N GLY A 37 16.11 10.51 -6.96
CA GLY A 37 15.40 9.23 -6.91
C GLY A 37 14.79 8.93 -5.54
N LEU A 38 15.50 9.22 -4.45
CA LEU A 38 14.97 9.06 -3.08
C LEU A 38 13.80 10.00 -2.79
N CYS A 39 13.89 11.26 -3.21
CA CYS A 39 12.80 12.24 -3.05
C CYS A 39 11.54 11.81 -3.80
N ILE A 40 11.69 11.25 -5.01
CA ILE A 40 10.57 10.71 -5.79
C ILE A 40 9.99 9.47 -5.08
N GLY A 41 10.83 8.51 -4.70
CA GLY A 41 10.38 7.27 -4.08
C GLY A 41 9.66 7.48 -2.74
N LEU A 42 10.27 8.25 -1.83
CA LEU A 42 9.65 8.59 -0.55
C LEU A 42 8.43 9.49 -0.74
N GLY A 43 8.51 10.47 -1.64
CA GLY A 43 7.40 11.35 -1.97
C GLY A 43 6.18 10.58 -2.48
N ALA A 44 6.39 9.59 -3.36
CA ALA A 44 5.34 8.71 -3.86
C ALA A 44 4.70 7.88 -2.75
N ALA A 45 5.50 7.28 -1.85
CA ALA A 45 4.97 6.51 -0.73
C ALA A 45 4.10 7.38 0.20
N ILE A 46 4.59 8.57 0.57
CA ILE A 46 3.87 9.52 1.42
C ILE A 46 2.61 10.02 0.73
N PHE A 47 2.69 10.33 -0.57
CA PHE A 47 1.57 10.79 -1.38
C PHE A 47 0.46 9.74 -1.44
N SER A 48 0.79 8.48 -1.74
CA SER A 48 -0.17 7.37 -1.81
C SER A 48 -0.92 7.17 -0.49
N ILE A 49 -0.21 7.25 0.66
CA ILE A 49 -0.83 7.17 1.99
C ILE A 49 -1.71 8.39 2.25
N GLY A 50 -1.23 9.59 1.92
CA GLY A 50 -1.96 10.84 2.11
C GLY A 50 -3.27 10.86 1.33
N ILE A 51 -3.21 10.58 0.03
CA ILE A 51 -4.37 10.72 -0.85
C ILE A 51 -5.45 9.66 -0.55
N GLY A 52 -5.05 8.42 -0.25
CA GLY A 52 -5.99 7.36 0.12
C GLY A 52 -6.77 7.69 1.39
N ASN A 53 -6.07 8.18 2.41
CA ASN A 53 -6.70 8.58 3.67
C ASN A 53 -7.49 9.88 3.55
N PHE A 54 -7.05 10.82 2.71
CA PHE A 54 -7.77 12.06 2.44
C PHE A 54 -9.10 11.77 1.72
N ILE A 55 -9.09 10.95 0.67
CA ILE A 55 -10.30 10.53 -0.04
C ILE A 55 -11.25 9.81 0.91
N GLY A 56 -10.73 8.88 1.72
CA GLY A 56 -11.51 8.20 2.76
C GLY A 56 -12.14 9.18 3.74
N ALA A 57 -11.37 10.13 4.27
CA ALA A 57 -11.87 11.15 5.18
C ALA A 57 -12.87 12.12 4.53
N PHE A 58 -12.76 12.40 3.23
CA PHE A 58 -13.63 13.37 2.55
C PHE A 58 -14.93 12.77 2.04
N ILE A 59 -14.88 11.57 1.44
CA ILE A 59 -16.05 10.92 0.82
C ILE A 59 -16.81 10.11 1.86
N ILE A 60 -16.12 9.28 2.65
CA ILE A 60 -16.80 8.35 3.58
C ILE A 60 -17.46 9.14 4.72
N SER A 61 -16.83 10.21 5.21
CA SER A 61 -17.41 11.02 6.31
C SER A 61 -18.65 11.83 5.91
N LYS A 62 -18.85 12.09 4.60
CA LYS A 62 -20.03 12.81 4.11
C LYS A 62 -21.25 11.91 3.94
N VAL A 63 -21.02 10.61 3.74
CA VAL A 63 -22.06 9.60 3.48
C VAL A 63 -22.34 8.75 4.72
N GLU A 64 -21.46 8.77 5.73
CA GLU A 64 -21.66 8.06 7.00
C GLU A 64 -22.79 8.68 7.85
N THR A 65 -23.98 8.10 7.74
CA THR A 65 -25.06 8.25 8.73
C THR A 65 -24.89 7.19 9.84
N GLU A 66 -25.38 7.48 11.05
CA GLU A 66 -25.38 6.53 12.18
C GLU A 66 -25.93 5.14 11.80
N GLU A 67 -27.00 5.11 10.99
CA GLU A 67 -27.59 3.87 10.50
C GLU A 67 -26.66 3.09 9.56
N ILE A 68 -25.93 3.78 8.68
CA ILE A 68 -24.97 3.19 7.75
C ILE A 68 -23.77 2.64 8.52
N ILE A 69 -23.27 3.38 9.50
CA ILE A 69 -22.19 2.93 10.38
C ILE A 69 -22.60 1.66 11.13
N ARG A 70 -23.81 1.64 11.69
CA ARG A 70 -24.35 0.48 12.40
C ARG A 70 -24.47 -0.73 11.49
N LYS A 71 -25.07 -0.58 10.30
CA LYS A 71 -25.20 -1.68 9.32
C LYS A 71 -23.84 -2.21 8.89
N LYS A 72 -22.90 -1.32 8.56
CA LYS A 72 -21.52 -1.66 8.20
C LYS A 72 -20.82 -2.43 9.31
N ASN A 73 -20.97 -2.02 10.58
CA ASN A 73 -20.37 -2.73 11.70
C ASN A 73 -20.92 -4.15 11.86
N ILE A 74 -22.22 -4.36 11.62
CA ILE A 74 -22.81 -5.70 11.64
C ILE A 74 -22.21 -6.53 10.50
N GLU A 75 -22.19 -5.99 9.28
CA GLU A 75 -21.69 -6.71 8.10
C GLU A 75 -20.20 -7.04 8.18
N VAL A 76 -19.36 -6.14 8.72
CA VAL A 76 -17.90 -6.34 8.81
C VAL A 76 -17.55 -7.47 9.79
N ASN A 77 -18.35 -7.62 10.84
CA ASN A 77 -18.19 -8.62 11.91
C ASN A 77 -18.99 -9.90 11.67
N ASP A 78 -19.80 -9.96 10.61
CA ASP A 78 -20.53 -11.18 10.23
C ASP A 78 -19.53 -12.28 9.83
N GLU A 79 -19.68 -13.46 10.41
CA GLU A 79 -18.81 -14.62 10.18
C GLU A 79 -18.71 -15.02 8.70
N ARG A 80 -19.81 -14.92 7.94
CA ARG A 80 -19.82 -15.21 6.51
C ARG A 80 -18.95 -14.19 5.77
N ASN A 81 -19.10 -12.92 6.08
CA ASN A 81 -18.34 -11.86 5.43
C ASN A 81 -16.86 -11.90 5.80
N ILE A 82 -16.54 -12.25 7.05
CA ILE A 82 -15.15 -12.52 7.47
C ILE A 82 -14.56 -13.65 6.62
N ARG A 83 -15.23 -14.81 6.53
CA ARG A 83 -14.75 -15.95 5.72
C ARG A 83 -14.57 -15.61 4.25
N ILE A 84 -15.52 -14.85 3.66
CA ILE A 84 -15.40 -14.39 2.27
C ILE A 84 -14.17 -13.50 2.12
N ARG A 85 -13.98 -12.53 3.02
CA ARG A 85 -12.85 -11.59 2.99
C ARG A 85 -11.50 -12.28 3.11
N GLU A 86 -11.35 -13.22 4.04
CA GLU A 86 -10.13 -14.02 4.18
C GLU A 86 -9.84 -14.83 2.91
N LYS A 87 -10.87 -15.46 2.33
CA LYS A 87 -10.73 -16.24 1.08
C LYS A 87 -10.36 -15.35 -0.12
N VAL A 88 -10.95 -14.15 -0.21
CA VAL A 88 -10.62 -13.17 -1.24
C VAL A 88 -9.18 -12.69 -1.06
N GLY A 89 -8.77 -12.35 0.16
CA GLY A 89 -7.39 -11.94 0.48
C GLY A 89 -6.37 -12.99 0.05
N ALA A 90 -6.59 -14.27 0.40
CA ALA A 90 -5.72 -15.36 -0.02
C ALA A 90 -5.65 -15.52 -1.55
N LYS A 91 -6.78 -15.33 -2.25
CA LYS A 91 -6.83 -15.40 -3.73
C LYS A 91 -6.10 -14.24 -4.39
N ILE A 92 -6.27 -13.02 -3.87
CA ILE A 92 -5.55 -11.82 -4.30
C ILE A 92 -4.05 -12.05 -4.14
N ASN A 93 -3.62 -12.52 -2.96
CA ASN A 93 -2.21 -12.78 -2.69
C ASN A 93 -1.61 -13.74 -3.72
N ARG A 94 -2.29 -14.87 -3.99
CA ARG A 94 -1.85 -15.84 -5.00
C ARG A 94 -1.70 -15.22 -6.39
N ILE A 95 -2.61 -14.32 -6.80
CA ILE A 95 -2.52 -13.63 -8.09
C ILE A 95 -1.34 -12.64 -8.10
N LEU A 96 -1.16 -11.88 -7.01
CA LEU A 96 -0.07 -10.90 -6.89
C LEU A 96 1.31 -11.55 -6.95
N ILE A 97 1.52 -12.71 -6.32
CA ILE A 97 2.76 -13.48 -6.44
C ILE A 97 3.09 -13.76 -7.93
N TYR A 98 2.10 -14.23 -8.70
CA TYR A 98 2.32 -14.52 -10.12
C TYR A 98 2.61 -13.25 -10.93
N VAL A 99 1.86 -12.17 -10.70
CA VAL A 99 2.07 -10.89 -11.37
C VAL A 99 3.47 -10.34 -11.07
N LEU A 100 3.87 -10.32 -9.79
CA LEU A 100 5.21 -9.90 -9.39
C LEU A 100 6.29 -10.80 -10.03
N SER A 101 6.02 -12.10 -10.20
CA SER A 101 6.99 -13.04 -10.76
C SER A 101 7.21 -12.74 -12.24
N ILE A 102 6.13 -12.45 -12.96
CA ILE A 102 6.18 -12.01 -14.37
C ILE A 102 6.96 -10.70 -14.48
N ILE A 103 6.73 -9.74 -13.57
CA ILE A 103 7.47 -8.46 -13.56
C ILE A 103 8.97 -8.70 -13.39
N VAL A 104 9.39 -9.52 -12.42
CA VAL A 104 10.81 -9.85 -12.20
C VAL A 104 11.43 -10.50 -13.45
N LEU A 105 10.73 -11.44 -14.09
CA LEU A 105 11.20 -12.09 -15.32
C LEU A 105 11.35 -11.08 -16.46
N VAL A 106 10.36 -10.22 -16.68
CA VAL A 106 10.40 -9.19 -17.72
C VAL A 106 11.57 -8.22 -17.48
N LEU A 107 11.78 -7.76 -16.24
CA LEU A 107 12.92 -6.89 -15.91
C LEU A 107 14.26 -7.58 -16.14
N GLY A 108 14.34 -8.88 -15.85
CA GLY A 108 15.51 -9.71 -16.17
C GLY A 108 15.78 -9.79 -17.67
N PHE A 109 14.75 -10.06 -18.49
CA PHE A 109 14.89 -10.09 -19.94
C PHE A 109 15.21 -8.73 -20.55
N MET A 110 14.74 -7.63 -19.94
CA MET A 110 15.08 -6.27 -20.34
C MET A 110 16.51 -5.86 -19.99
N GLY A 111 17.28 -6.72 -19.31
CA GLY A 111 18.66 -6.41 -18.90
C GLY A 111 18.75 -5.29 -17.87
N VAL A 112 17.69 -5.09 -17.07
CA VAL A 112 17.67 -4.06 -16.03
C VAL A 112 18.72 -4.37 -14.97
N ASN A 113 19.27 -3.32 -14.36
CA ASN A 113 20.29 -3.44 -13.30
C ASN A 113 19.84 -4.44 -12.21
N VAL A 114 20.72 -5.41 -11.90
CA VAL A 114 20.49 -6.49 -10.92
C VAL A 114 20.06 -5.94 -9.56
N VAL A 115 20.55 -4.77 -9.15
CA VAL A 115 20.15 -4.13 -7.88
C VAL A 115 18.63 -3.87 -7.84
N ILE A 116 18.02 -3.43 -8.95
CA ILE A 116 16.58 -3.17 -9.05
C ILE A 116 15.80 -4.48 -8.97
N ILE A 117 16.31 -5.53 -9.64
CA ILE A 117 15.72 -6.87 -9.63
C ILE A 117 15.73 -7.44 -8.21
N ILE A 118 16.86 -7.32 -7.49
CA ILE A 118 16.98 -7.74 -6.08
C ILE A 118 16.03 -6.94 -5.19
N MET A 119 15.89 -5.64 -5.42
CA MET A 119 14.99 -4.79 -4.61
C MET A 119 13.53 -5.27 -4.72
N ILE A 120 13.04 -5.57 -5.92
CA ILE A 120 11.70 -6.13 -6.12
C ILE A 120 11.63 -7.56 -5.57
N SER A 121 12.67 -8.36 -5.78
CA SER A 121 12.74 -9.73 -5.27
C SER A 121 12.70 -9.79 -3.73
N SER A 122 13.17 -8.75 -3.05
CA SER A 122 13.11 -8.67 -1.59
C SER A 122 11.68 -8.65 -1.04
N VAL A 123 10.71 -8.17 -1.83
CA VAL A 123 9.29 -8.20 -1.46
C VAL A 123 8.78 -9.64 -1.38
N PHE A 124 9.22 -10.53 -2.27
CA PHE A 124 8.89 -11.96 -2.17
C PHE A 124 9.48 -12.61 -0.92
N LEU A 125 10.72 -12.27 -0.57
CA LEU A 125 11.35 -12.80 0.63
C LEU A 125 10.57 -12.37 1.88
N LEU A 126 10.16 -11.09 1.94
CA LEU A 126 9.31 -10.59 3.01
C LEU A 126 7.98 -11.34 3.07
N GLU A 127 7.32 -11.53 1.93
CA GLU A 127 6.06 -12.26 1.85
C GLU A 127 6.20 -13.71 2.34
N LEU A 128 7.26 -14.41 1.93
CA LEU A 128 7.56 -15.78 2.37
C LEU A 128 7.78 -15.85 3.89
N ILE A 129 8.56 -14.92 4.44
CA ILE A 129 8.81 -14.84 5.88
C ILE A 129 7.48 -14.60 6.63
N LEU A 130 6.67 -13.64 6.16
CA LEU A 130 5.37 -13.36 6.77
C LEU A 130 4.43 -14.56 6.68
N ALA A 131 4.39 -15.25 5.54
CA ALA A 131 3.58 -16.46 5.38
C ALA A 131 3.98 -17.55 6.37
N ILE A 132 5.28 -17.81 6.55
CA ILE A 132 5.78 -18.80 7.51
C ILE A 132 5.46 -18.39 8.95
N VAL A 133 5.80 -17.16 9.33
CA VAL A 133 5.61 -16.64 10.70
C VAL A 133 4.13 -16.62 11.07
N LEU A 134 3.28 -16.08 10.21
CA LEU A 134 1.84 -15.98 10.47
C LEU A 134 1.17 -17.36 10.45
N THR A 135 1.57 -18.27 9.55
CA THR A 135 1.03 -19.64 9.56
C THR A 135 1.36 -20.34 10.88
N ASN A 136 2.60 -20.26 11.34
CA ASN A 136 3.02 -20.86 12.62
C ASN A 136 2.36 -20.19 13.84
N TYR A 137 2.09 -18.89 13.77
CA TYR A 137 1.39 -18.18 14.82
C TYR A 137 -0.09 -18.61 14.90
N TYR A 138 -0.80 -18.57 13.77
CA TYR A 138 -2.22 -18.90 13.73
C TYR A 138 -2.50 -20.39 13.89
N SER A 139 -1.61 -21.30 13.46
CA SER A 139 -1.76 -22.74 13.68
C SER A 139 -1.68 -23.17 15.14
N LYS A 140 -1.16 -22.29 16.02
CA LYS A 140 -1.09 -22.53 17.47
C LYS A 140 -2.25 -21.90 18.24
N GLN A 141 -2.91 -20.91 17.64
CA GLN A 141 -3.96 -20.12 18.29
C GLN A 141 -5.36 -20.52 17.85
N MET A 142 -5.51 -21.03 16.63
CA MET A 142 -6.75 -21.61 16.08
C MET A 142 -6.67 -23.13 16.16
#